data_AF-A0A918URM9-F1
#
_entry.id   AF-A0A918URM9-F1
#
_cell.length_a   1.000
_cell.length_b   1.000
_cell.length_c   1.000
_cell.angle_alpha   90.00
_cell.angle_beta   90.00
_cell.angle_gamma   90.00
#
_symmetry.space_group_name_H-M   'P 1'
#
loop_
_entity.id
_entity.type
_entity.pdbx_description
1 polymer ?
#
loop_
_entity_poly.entity_id
_entity_poly.type
_entity_poly.pdbx_seq_one_letter_code
_entity_poly.pdbx_strand_id
1 'polypeptide(L)'
;MSQVGPKYRLVSQDLLRTLMKRTGDGAPISGRQLAQVAGIAHGTIGMLLVGRQETISAPAAQTIASRLGVDLLVLWVPVERAATTRPSPSASA
;
A
#
# COMPACT_ATOMS: atom_id res chain seq x y z
N MET A 1 -0.98 -15.27 16.38
CA MET A 1 -0.46 -13.94 16.79
C MET A 1 -0.55 -13.01 15.59
N SER A 2 -1.62 -12.22 15.45
CA SER A 2 -1.74 -11.26 14.34
C SER A 2 -0.90 -10.03 14.65
N GLN A 3 0.30 -9.93 14.09
CA GLN A 3 1.06 -8.68 14.18
C GLN A 3 0.26 -7.56 13.52
N VAL A 4 0.02 -6.48 14.27
CA VAL A 4 -0.52 -5.24 13.71
C VAL A 4 0.61 -4.51 13.01
N GLY A 5 0.90 -4.92 11.77
CA GLY A 5 1.86 -4.23 10.91
C GLY A 5 1.34 -2.85 10.47
N PRO A 6 2.24 -1.96 10.04
CA PRO A 6 1.86 -0.64 9.54
C PRO A 6 0.88 -0.75 8.37
N LYS A 7 -0.05 0.21 8.29
CA LYS A 7 -0.99 0.33 7.18
C LYS A 7 -0.56 1.45 6.26
N TYR A 8 -0.91 1.30 4.99
CA TYR A 8 -0.64 2.29 3.95
C TYR A 8 -1.95 2.66 3.27
N ARG A 9 -2.14 3.95 2.99
CA ARG A 9 -3.28 4.50 2.29
C ARG A 9 -2.92 4.81 0.84
N LEU A 10 -3.82 4.49 -0.08
CA LEU A 10 -3.66 4.82 -1.50
C LEU A 10 -3.71 6.35 -1.69
N VAL A 11 -2.72 6.91 -2.39
CA VAL A 11 -2.66 8.36 -2.66
C VAL A 11 -3.67 8.78 -3.70
N SER A 12 -3.80 8.02 -4.79
CA SER A 12 -4.70 8.33 -5.89
C SER A 12 -5.18 7.07 -6.61
N GLN A 13 -6.50 6.96 -6.78
CA GLN A 13 -7.13 5.89 -7.55
C GLN A 13 -6.75 5.97 -9.03
N ASP A 14 -6.63 7.20 -9.57
CA ASP A 14 -6.27 7.43 -10.96
C ASP A 14 -4.80 7.13 -11.23
N LEU A 15 -3.94 7.39 -10.26
CA LEU A 15 -2.53 6.97 -10.34
C LEU A 15 -2.44 5.44 -10.37
N LEU A 16 -3.16 4.74 -9.49
CA LEU A 16 -3.22 3.27 -9.52
C LEU A 16 -3.71 2.76 -10.88
N ARG A 17 -4.81 3.33 -11.42
CA ARG A 17 -5.31 3.00 -12.77
C ARG A 17 -4.26 3.22 -13.85
N THR A 18 -3.51 4.32 -13.75
CA THR A 18 -2.49 4.69 -14.73
C THR A 18 -1.33 3.69 -14.71
N LEU A 19 -0.80 3.38 -13.53
CA LEU A 19 0.29 2.43 -13.36
C LEU A 19 -0.10 1.00 -13.77
N MET A 20 -1.37 0.62 -13.59
CA MET A 20 -1.87 -0.68 -14.03
C MET A 20 -1.91 -0.83 -15.57
N LYS A 21 -1.94 0.26 -16.34
CA LYS A 21 -1.93 0.20 -17.81
C LYS A 21 -0.57 -0.15 -18.39
N ARG A 22 0.52 0.18 -17.66
CA ARG A 22 1.90 -0.09 -18.06
C ARG A 22 2.77 -0.21 -16.83
N THR A 23 3.03 -1.45 -16.41
CA THR A 23 3.81 -1.72 -15.19
C THR A 23 5.32 -1.65 -15.45
N GLY A 24 6.14 -1.98 -14.44
CA GLY A 24 7.60 -2.00 -14.56
C GLY A 24 8.16 -2.92 -15.64
N ASP A 25 7.40 -3.94 -16.08
CA ASP A 25 7.75 -4.81 -17.20
C ASP A 25 7.21 -4.31 -18.56
N GLY A 26 6.51 -3.18 -18.57
CA GLY A 26 5.88 -2.59 -19.76
C GLY A 26 4.53 -3.19 -20.15
N ALA A 27 4.06 -4.26 -19.51
CA ALA A 27 2.78 -4.90 -19.78
C ALA A 27 1.67 -4.37 -18.85
N PRO A 28 0.39 -4.41 -19.27
CA PRO A 28 -0.74 -4.10 -18.41
C PRO A 28 -0.99 -5.22 -17.39
N ILE A 29 -1.61 -4.87 -16.24
CA ILE A 29 -2.04 -5.83 -15.23
C ILE A 29 -3.50 -5.58 -14.81
N SER A 30 -4.29 -6.66 -14.70
CA SER A 30 -5.65 -6.57 -14.16
C SER A 30 -5.67 -6.49 -12.63
N GLY A 31 -6.77 -5.96 -12.07
CA GLY A 31 -6.93 -5.90 -10.61
C GLY A 31 -6.91 -7.28 -9.94
N ARG A 32 -7.43 -8.31 -10.63
CA ARG A 32 -7.41 -9.70 -10.15
C ARG A 32 -5.98 -10.25 -10.07
N GLN A 33 -5.19 -10.05 -11.13
CA GLN A 33 -3.78 -10.48 -11.15
C GLN A 33 -2.97 -9.73 -10.08
N LEU A 34 -3.19 -8.42 -9.94
CA LEU A 34 -2.51 -7.62 -8.93
C LEU A 34 -2.84 -8.09 -7.50
N ALA A 35 -4.11 -8.41 -7.23
CA ALA A 35 -4.53 -8.97 -5.95
C ALA A 35 -3.87 -10.33 -5.66
N GLN A 36 -3.77 -11.19 -6.68
CA GLN A 36 -3.10 -12.49 -6.57
C GLN A 36 -1.61 -12.33 -6.25
N VAL A 37 -0.90 -11.45 -6.97
CA VAL A 37 0.52 -11.16 -6.73
C VAL A 37 0.74 -10.62 -5.32
N ALA A 38 -0.15 -9.75 -4.85
CA ALA A 38 -0.07 -9.16 -3.52
C ALA A 38 -0.55 -10.06 -2.37
N GLY A 39 -1.10 -11.26 -2.68
CA GLY A 39 -1.62 -12.19 -1.66
C GLY A 39 -2.83 -11.64 -0.89
N ILE A 40 -3.66 -10.81 -1.52
CA ILE A 40 -4.84 -10.18 -0.91
C ILE A 40 -6.15 -10.66 -1.55
N ALA A 41 -7.27 -10.47 -0.84
CA ALA A 41 -8.58 -10.84 -1.34
C ALA A 41 -8.87 -10.18 -2.70
N HIS A 42 -9.45 -10.93 -3.64
CA HIS A 42 -9.67 -10.50 -5.03
C HIS A 42 -10.45 -9.18 -5.17
N GLY A 43 -11.35 -8.87 -4.24
CA GLY A 43 -12.12 -7.63 -4.22
C GLY A 43 -11.32 -6.39 -3.80
N THR A 44 -10.15 -6.56 -3.15
CA THR A 44 -9.42 -5.45 -2.51
C THR A 44 -8.98 -4.38 -3.51
N ILE A 45 -8.42 -4.79 -4.66
CA ILE A 45 -7.99 -3.84 -5.70
C ILE A 45 -9.20 -3.10 -6.29
N GLY A 46 -10.32 -3.80 -6.49
CA GLY A 46 -11.56 -3.17 -6.92
C GLY A 46 -12.06 -2.13 -5.92
N MET A 47 -12.06 -2.46 -4.62
CA MET A 47 -12.45 -1.54 -3.55
C MET A 47 -11.52 -0.33 -3.44
N LEU A 48 -10.22 -0.51 -3.64
CA LEU A 48 -9.24 0.58 -3.72
C LEU A 48 -9.54 1.51 -4.90
N LEU A 49 -9.79 0.94 -6.08
CA LEU A 49 -10.09 1.70 -7.29
C LEU A 49 -11.38 2.51 -7.18
N VAL A 50 -12.36 2.08 -6.38
CA VAL A 50 -13.62 2.85 -6.18
C VAL A 50 -13.65 3.63 -4.87
N GLY A 51 -12.57 3.60 -4.07
CA GLY A 51 -12.48 4.30 -2.79
C GLY A 51 -13.29 3.69 -1.64
N ARG A 52 -13.85 2.48 -1.79
CA ARG A 52 -14.53 1.76 -0.70
C ARG A 52 -13.56 1.21 0.35
N GLN A 53 -12.30 1.01 -0.04
CA GLN A 53 -11.22 0.68 0.86
C GLN A 53 -10.07 1.63 0.55
N GLU A 54 -9.53 2.30 1.56
CA GLU A 54 -8.45 3.26 1.35
C GLU A 54 -7.09 2.71 1.78
N THR A 55 -7.08 1.73 2.70
CA THR A 55 -5.85 1.24 3.34
C THR A 55 -5.62 -0.25 3.13
N ILE A 56 -4.35 -0.65 3.04
CA ILE A 56 -3.90 -2.04 3.03
C ILE A 56 -2.72 -2.23 3.98
N SER A 57 -2.31 -3.49 4.21
CA SER A 57 -1.14 -3.81 5.01
C SER A 57 0.16 -3.42 4.28
N ALA A 58 1.22 -3.17 5.04
CA ALA A 58 2.53 -2.86 4.48
C ALA A 58 3.09 -3.91 3.51
N PRO A 59 3.01 -5.24 3.78
CA PRO A 59 3.48 -6.23 2.81
C PRO A 59 2.73 -6.15 1.48
N ALA A 60 1.40 -5.92 1.52
CA ALA A 60 0.61 -5.79 0.30
C ALA A 60 0.98 -4.51 -0.48
N ALA A 61 1.17 -3.38 0.21
CA ALA A 61 1.56 -2.12 -0.42
C ALA A 61 2.93 -2.21 -1.11
N GLN A 62 3.91 -2.82 -0.44
CA GLN A 62 5.25 -3.05 -0.97
C GLN A 62 5.22 -3.94 -2.21
N THR A 63 4.51 -5.06 -2.14
CA THR A 63 4.38 -5.98 -3.29
C THR A 63 3.68 -5.32 -4.47
N ILE A 64 2.63 -4.53 -4.23
CA ILE A 64 1.94 -3.78 -5.30
C ILE A 64 2.88 -2.76 -5.94
N ALA A 65 3.58 -1.95 -5.14
CA ALA A 65 4.50 -0.93 -5.65
C ALA A 65 5.62 -1.55 -6.49
N SER A 66 6.26 -2.61 -5.98
CA SER A 66 7.28 -3.37 -6.70
C SER A 66 6.74 -3.95 -8.01
N ARG A 67 5.55 -4.58 -7.99
CA ARG A 67 4.94 -5.14 -9.21
C ARG A 67 4.62 -4.06 -10.25
N LEU A 68 4.25 -2.86 -9.82
CA LEU A 68 3.96 -1.73 -10.71
C LEU A 68 5.23 -1.02 -11.18
N GLY A 69 6.40 -1.31 -10.62
CA GLY A 69 7.67 -0.70 -10.99
C GLY A 69 7.86 0.72 -10.44
N VAL A 70 7.26 1.02 -9.28
CA VAL A 70 7.40 2.32 -8.62
C VAL A 70 7.84 2.15 -7.17
N ASP A 71 8.45 3.19 -6.60
CA ASP A 71 8.74 3.24 -5.18
C ASP A 71 7.44 3.29 -4.35
N LEU A 72 7.47 2.71 -3.16
CA LEU A 72 6.32 2.59 -2.25
C LEU A 72 5.59 3.93 -2.06
N LEU A 73 6.35 5.01 -1.82
CA LEU A 73 5.81 6.33 -1.49
C LEU A 73 5.25 7.11 -2.68
N VAL A 74 5.45 6.62 -3.92
CA VAL A 74 4.80 7.18 -5.11
C VAL A 74 3.29 6.92 -5.08
N LEU A 75 2.89 5.74 -4.59
CA LEU A 75 1.50 5.28 -4.64
C LEU A 75 0.83 5.25 -3.25
N TRP A 76 1.62 5.18 -2.19
CA TRP A 76 1.14 4.90 -0.84
C TRP A 76 1.67 5.90 0.18
N VAL A 77 0.83 6.32 1.12
CA VAL A 77 1.26 7.07 2.32
C VAL A 77 1.11 6.21 3.57
N PRO A 78 2.09 6.20 4.48
CA PRO A 78 1.95 5.49 5.74
C PRO A 78 0.78 6.09 6.53
N VAL A 79 -0.07 5.22 7.07
CA VAL A 79 -1.10 5.61 8.03
C VAL A 79 -0.54 5.35 9.41
N GLU A 80 0.07 6.37 9.99
CA GLU A 80 0.41 6.33 11.39
C GLU A 80 -0.88 6.41 12.21
N ARG A 81 -1.08 5.44 13.11
CA ARG A 81 -1.73 5.81 14.37
C ARG A 81 -0.68 6.60 15.10
N ALA A 82 -0.94 7.86 15.42
CA ALA A 82 -0.06 8.68 16.23
C ALA A 82 0.36 7.87 17.47
N ALA A 83 1.53 7.24 17.39
CA ALA A 83 2.21 6.73 18.55
C ALA A 83 2.86 7.98 19.11
N THR A 84 2.31 8.48 20.21
CA THR A 84 3.00 9.41 21.08
C THR A 84 4.36 8.79 21.40
N THR A 85 5.37 9.11 20.61
CA THR A 85 6.76 8.94 21.01
C THR A 85 6.99 10.06 22.01
N ARG A 86 6.53 9.87 23.25
CA ARG A 86 6.98 10.72 24.35
C ARG A 86 8.48 10.43 24.44
N PRO A 87 9.38 11.39 24.18
CA PRO A 87 10.77 11.17 24.49
C PRO A 87 10.85 10.83 25.98
N SER A 88 11.36 9.63 26.29
CA SER A 88 11.73 9.31 27.66
C SER A 88 12.77 10.36 28.07
N PRO A 89 12.58 11.10 29.17
CA PRO A 89 13.67 11.91 29.69
C PRO A 89 14.77 10.93 30.08
N SER A 90 15.79 10.80 29.22
CA SER A 90 17.04 10.18 29.63
C SER A 90 17.53 10.97 30.82
N ALA A 91 17.69 10.25 31.93
CA ALA A 91 18.27 10.79 33.16
C ALA A 91 19.59 11.46 32.82
N SER A 92 19.68 12.74 33.17
CA SER A 92 20.93 13.47 33.28
C SER A 92 21.49 13.28 34.69
N ALA A 93 22.83 13.32 34.77
CA ALA A 93 23.72 13.30 35.93
C ALA A 93 24.16 11.92 36.43
#